data_AF-A0A1H2GLP9-F1
#
_entry.id   AF-A0A1H2GLP9-F1
#
_cell.length_a   1.000
_cell.length_b   1.000
_cell.length_c   1.000
_cell.angle_alpha   90.00
_cell.angle_beta   90.00
_cell.angle_gamma   90.00
#
_symmetry.space_group_name_H-M   'P 1'
#
loop_
_entity.id
_entity.type
_entity.pdbx_description
1 polymer ?
#
loop_
_entity_poly.entity_id
_entity_poly.type
_entity_poly.pdbx_seq_one_letter_code
_entity_poly.pdbx_strand_id
1 'polypeptide(L)'
;MSTSAGKINLLGLTQTEMEAFFESLGEKRFRAGQIMKWIHHFGVDDFDAMSNLGKALREKLKATAEIRGPEIVSQDISTDGTRKWVVRVASGSCVETVYIPQGGRGTLCVSSQAGCALDCSFCSTGKQGFNSDLTSAEIIGQVWIANKSFGSVPAKVDRAITNVVMMGMGEPLLNFDNVVAAMNLMMDDLGYGISKRKVTLSTSGVAPMIDRLGEVTDVSLALSLHAPNDALRSQLVPINKKYPLSVVLEACRRYIAGLGEKRHLTVEYTLLKDVNDQPEHALEMIALLKDFPCKINLIPFNPFPFSGYERPSNNAIRRFQDLLYKAGHNVTVRTTRGEDIDAACGQLVGQVADRTRRSERYIAVRQLSDDAEEPLAANRS
;
A
#
# COMPACT_ATOMS: atom_id res chain seq x y z
N MET A 1 0.72 17.67 -24.62
CA MET A 1 1.94 18.03 -25.37
C MET A 1 3.07 17.14 -24.86
N SER A 2 3.64 16.35 -25.79
CA SER A 2 4.90 15.60 -25.74
C SER A 2 5.41 15.04 -24.41
N THR A 3 5.22 13.73 -24.18
CA THR A 3 6.12 12.93 -23.35
C THR A 3 7.52 13.04 -23.94
N SER A 4 8.48 13.57 -23.18
CA SER A 4 9.87 13.57 -23.60
C SER A 4 10.39 12.13 -23.65
N ALA A 5 10.44 11.55 -24.85
CA ALA A 5 11.37 10.47 -25.11
C ALA A 5 12.79 10.98 -24.83
N GLY A 6 13.50 10.44 -23.84
CA GLY A 6 14.96 10.62 -23.78
C GLY A 6 15.69 10.52 -22.43
N LYS A 7 15.03 10.69 -21.27
CA LYS A 7 15.73 10.65 -19.96
C LYS A 7 15.30 9.47 -19.11
N ILE A 8 16.27 8.85 -18.44
CA ILE A 8 16.04 7.79 -17.45
C ILE A 8 15.77 8.44 -16.09
N ASN A 9 14.63 8.13 -15.47
CA ASN A 9 14.34 8.58 -14.12
C ASN A 9 15.07 7.70 -13.09
N LEU A 10 16.06 8.27 -12.42
CA LEU A 10 16.94 7.57 -11.48
C LEU A 10 16.25 7.22 -10.17
N LEU A 11 15.12 7.87 -9.85
CA LEU A 11 14.45 7.73 -8.56
C LEU A 11 14.03 6.28 -8.26
N GLY A 12 13.65 5.53 -9.30
CA GLY A 12 13.11 4.16 -9.19
C GLY A 12 14.11 3.04 -9.49
N LEU A 13 15.37 3.36 -9.81
CA LEU A 13 16.37 2.34 -10.15
C LEU A 13 16.94 1.71 -8.89
N THR A 14 16.92 0.38 -8.82
CA THR A 14 17.66 -0.39 -7.81
C THR A 14 19.17 -0.15 -7.92
N GLN A 15 19.94 -0.55 -6.89
CA GLN A 15 21.40 -0.41 -6.94
C GLN A 15 21.99 -1.07 -8.21
N THR A 16 21.57 -2.29 -8.54
CA THR A 16 22.06 -3.01 -9.73
C THR A 16 21.72 -2.27 -11.03
N GLU A 17 20.50 -1.73 -11.15
CA GLU A 17 20.10 -0.95 -12.33
C GLU A 17 20.84 0.39 -12.42
N MET A 18 21.08 1.04 -11.28
CA MET A 18 21.86 2.27 -11.19
C MET A 18 23.32 2.01 -11.59
N GLU A 19 23.93 0.91 -11.14
CA GLU A 19 25.27 0.50 -11.54
C GLU A 19 25.35 0.25 -13.05
N ALA A 20 24.40 -0.49 -13.62
CA ALA A 20 24.33 -0.73 -15.06
C ALA A 20 24.14 0.57 -15.86
N PHE A 21 23.34 1.52 -15.35
CA PHE A 21 23.20 2.84 -15.95
C PHE A 21 24.54 3.58 -15.99
N PHE A 22 25.29 3.64 -14.87
CA PHE A 22 26.62 4.28 -14.86
C PHE A 22 27.63 3.59 -15.78
N GLU A 23 27.61 2.26 -15.86
CA GLU A 23 28.45 1.51 -16.81
C GLU A 23 28.14 1.86 -18.27
N SER A 24 26.85 2.00 -18.62
CA SER A 24 26.43 2.41 -19.97
C SER A 24 26.94 3.81 -20.35
N LEU A 25 27.20 4.65 -19.35
CA LEU A 25 27.82 5.97 -19.51
C LEU A 25 29.36 5.91 -19.46
N GLY A 26 30.00 4.74 -19.36
CA GLY A 26 31.45 4.62 -19.22
C GLY A 26 31.99 5.15 -17.89
N GLU A 27 31.14 5.26 -16.88
CA GLU A 27 31.50 5.69 -15.53
C GLU A 27 31.70 4.50 -14.59
N LYS A 28 32.40 4.73 -13.47
CA LYS A 28 32.69 3.67 -12.49
C LYS A 28 31.45 3.33 -11.65
N ARG A 29 31.21 2.04 -11.38
CA ARG A 29 30.07 1.53 -10.58
C ARG A 29 29.82 2.27 -9.26
N PHE A 30 30.88 2.64 -8.53
CA PHE A 30 30.74 3.31 -7.23
C PHE A 30 29.99 4.65 -7.30
N ARG A 31 29.86 5.26 -8.49
CA ARG A 31 29.05 6.47 -8.70
C ARG A 31 27.57 6.24 -8.39
N ALA A 32 27.07 5.02 -8.60
CA ALA A 32 25.69 4.64 -8.25
C ALA A 32 25.40 4.93 -6.78
N GLY A 33 26.25 4.45 -5.86
CA GLY A 33 26.07 4.68 -4.43
C GLY A 33 26.22 6.13 -3.99
N GLN A 34 26.96 6.97 -4.74
CA GLN A 34 27.00 8.42 -4.46
C GLN A 34 25.67 9.08 -4.82
N ILE A 35 25.11 8.75 -5.99
CA ILE A 35 23.83 9.29 -6.45
C ILE A 35 22.67 8.82 -5.59
N MET A 36 22.60 7.53 -5.26
CA MET A 36 21.53 6.98 -4.43
C MET A 36 21.45 7.69 -3.08
N LYS A 37 22.60 7.98 -2.44
CA LYS A 37 22.64 8.76 -1.20
C LYS A 37 22.08 10.17 -1.39
N TRP A 38 22.45 10.88 -2.45
CA TRP A 38 21.89 12.20 -2.76
C TRP A 38 20.37 12.16 -2.93
N ILE A 39 19.87 11.19 -3.69
CA ILE A 39 18.44 11.03 -3.95
C ILE A 39 17.69 10.67 -2.67
N HIS A 40 18.07 9.58 -2.01
CA HIS A 40 17.25 8.94 -0.98
C HIS A 40 17.56 9.40 0.44
N HIS A 41 18.83 9.65 0.79
CA HIS A 41 19.18 10.14 2.13
C HIS A 41 18.92 11.64 2.24
N PHE A 42 19.29 12.38 1.20
CA PHE A 42 19.27 13.84 1.24
C PHE A 42 18.04 14.47 0.55
N GLY A 43 17.29 13.71 -0.24
CA GLY A 43 16.09 14.22 -0.92
C GLY A 43 16.40 15.16 -2.09
N VAL A 44 17.62 15.09 -2.65
CA VAL A 44 18.11 15.97 -3.70
C VAL A 44 17.69 15.44 -5.08
N ASP A 45 17.04 16.31 -5.84
CA ASP A 45 16.54 16.09 -7.21
C ASP A 45 17.31 16.90 -8.27
N ASP A 46 18.27 17.74 -7.86
CA ASP A 46 19.12 18.53 -8.74
C ASP A 46 20.57 18.01 -8.74
N PHE A 47 21.07 17.66 -9.92
CA PHE A 47 22.45 17.21 -10.09
C PHE A 47 23.48 18.29 -9.74
N ASP A 48 23.15 19.58 -9.86
CA ASP A 48 24.10 20.66 -9.52
C ASP A 48 24.41 20.74 -8.03
N ALA A 49 23.47 20.35 -7.18
CA ALA A 49 23.64 20.30 -5.73
C ALA A 49 24.59 19.17 -5.27
N MET A 50 24.93 18.22 -6.14
CA MET A 50 25.76 17.05 -5.80
C MET A 50 27.26 17.40 -5.86
N SER A 51 27.75 18.05 -4.79
CA SER A 51 29.10 18.64 -4.72
C SER A 51 30.26 17.66 -4.88
N ASN A 52 30.05 16.37 -4.62
CA ASN A 52 31.05 15.31 -4.77
C ASN A 52 31.12 14.71 -6.20
N LEU A 53 30.39 15.29 -7.16
CA LEU A 53 30.43 14.93 -8.57
C LEU A 53 31.19 15.99 -9.39
N GLY A 54 32.06 15.52 -10.29
CA GLY A 54 32.75 16.38 -11.24
C GLY A 54 31.77 17.06 -12.20
N LYS A 55 32.11 18.26 -12.68
CA LYS A 55 31.26 19.06 -13.59
C LYS A 55 30.85 18.28 -14.85
N ALA A 56 31.79 17.56 -15.47
CA ALA A 56 31.52 16.77 -16.67
C ALA A 56 30.44 15.69 -16.44
N LEU A 57 30.47 15.02 -15.28
CA LEU A 57 29.47 14.00 -14.94
C LEU A 57 28.10 14.62 -14.69
N ARG A 58 28.03 15.76 -13.98
CA ARG A 58 26.77 16.48 -13.76
C ARG A 58 26.09 16.89 -15.07
N GLU A 59 26.85 17.43 -16.02
CA GLU A 59 26.32 17.78 -17.34
C GLU A 59 25.84 16.55 -18.12
N LYS A 60 26.57 15.43 -18.06
CA LYS A 60 26.16 14.17 -18.68
C LYS A 60 24.86 13.63 -18.09
N LEU A 61 24.71 13.67 -16.77
CA LEU A 61 23.50 13.24 -16.07
C LEU A 61 22.32 14.13 -16.44
N LYS A 62 22.47 15.46 -16.46
CA LYS A 62 21.42 16.38 -16.91
C LYS A 62 20.94 16.08 -18.34
N ALA A 63 21.81 15.62 -19.22
CA ALA A 63 21.46 15.29 -20.60
C ALA A 63 20.72 13.94 -20.73
N THR A 64 21.05 12.95 -19.90
CA THR A 64 20.62 11.54 -20.08
C THR A 64 19.64 11.03 -19.03
N ALA A 65 19.51 11.73 -17.90
CA ALA A 65 18.75 11.29 -16.75
C ALA A 65 18.03 12.44 -16.05
N GLU A 66 17.09 12.08 -15.19
CA GLU A 66 16.41 12.99 -14.28
C GLU A 66 16.13 12.30 -12.94
N ILE A 67 15.79 13.09 -11.92
CA ILE A 67 15.28 12.62 -10.64
C ILE A 67 13.93 13.29 -10.46
N ARG A 68 12.85 12.54 -10.64
CA ARG A 68 11.50 13.09 -10.62
C ARG A 68 10.57 12.20 -9.80
N GLY A 69 10.11 12.74 -8.67
CA GLY A 69 9.00 12.15 -7.90
C GLY A 69 7.64 12.53 -8.50
N PRO A 70 6.55 11.87 -8.06
CA PRO A 70 5.21 12.26 -8.45
C PRO A 70 4.87 13.66 -7.92
N GLU A 71 3.98 14.37 -8.62
CA GLU A 71 3.58 15.73 -8.24
C GLU A 71 2.65 15.69 -7.02
N ILE A 72 2.90 16.49 -5.99
CA ILE A 72 1.99 16.62 -4.84
C ILE A 72 0.84 17.54 -5.25
N VAL A 73 -0.37 16.98 -5.32
CA VAL A 73 -1.60 17.72 -5.62
C VAL A 73 -2.17 18.36 -4.36
N SER A 74 -2.16 17.63 -3.25
CA SER A 74 -2.56 18.15 -1.95
C SER A 74 -1.82 17.43 -0.81
N GLN A 75 -1.77 18.10 0.33
CA GLN A 75 -1.23 17.56 1.57
C GLN A 75 -2.10 18.00 2.74
N ASP A 76 -2.53 17.04 3.55
CA ASP A 76 -3.38 17.25 4.71
C ASP A 76 -2.70 16.71 5.97
N ILE A 77 -2.94 17.35 7.12
CA ILE A 77 -2.41 16.94 8.41
C ILE A 77 -3.57 16.84 9.40
N SER A 78 -3.82 15.62 9.86
CA SER A 78 -4.79 15.29 10.90
C SER A 78 -4.38 15.85 12.25
N THR A 79 -5.37 16.10 13.09
CA THR A 79 -5.19 16.44 14.52
C THR A 79 -4.40 15.37 15.30
N ASP A 80 -4.43 14.10 14.87
CA ASP A 80 -3.69 13.00 15.50
C ASP A 80 -2.22 12.87 15.02
N GLY A 81 -1.78 13.80 14.15
CA GLY A 81 -0.47 13.82 13.52
C GLY A 81 -0.35 12.98 12.24
N THR A 82 -1.39 12.25 11.83
CA THR A 82 -1.43 11.54 10.54
C THR A 82 -1.30 12.55 9.41
N ARG A 83 -0.48 12.24 8.40
CA ARG A 83 -0.33 13.09 7.21
C ARG A 83 -0.76 12.33 5.98
N LYS A 84 -1.54 12.97 5.11
CA LYS A 84 -1.95 12.41 3.84
C LYS A 84 -1.37 13.25 2.71
N TRP A 85 -0.82 12.60 1.69
CA TRP A 85 -0.45 13.21 0.43
C TRP A 85 -1.30 12.62 -0.67
N VAL A 86 -1.83 13.48 -1.53
CA VAL A 86 -2.42 13.09 -2.81
C VAL A 86 -1.38 13.42 -3.88
N VAL A 87 -0.92 12.42 -4.61
CA VAL A 87 0.12 12.57 -5.62
C VAL A 87 -0.37 12.17 -7.00
N ARG A 88 -0.07 12.99 -8.01
CA ARG A 88 -0.40 12.72 -9.41
C ARG A 88 0.68 11.85 -10.03
N VAL A 89 0.25 10.75 -10.61
CA VAL A 89 1.10 9.77 -11.30
C VAL A 89 1.07 10.03 -12.81
N ALA A 90 1.99 9.44 -13.56
CA ALA A 90 2.20 9.68 -14.98
C ALA A 90 0.95 9.39 -15.84
N SER A 91 0.06 8.51 -15.36
CA SER A 91 -1.23 8.23 -15.99
C SER A 91 -2.25 9.37 -15.87
N GLY A 92 -1.92 10.44 -15.14
CA GLY A 92 -2.80 11.56 -14.81
C GLY A 92 -3.72 11.32 -13.61
N SER A 93 -3.84 10.06 -13.16
CA SER A 93 -4.58 9.71 -11.95
C SER A 93 -3.87 10.21 -10.69
N CYS A 94 -4.62 10.34 -9.60
CA CYS A 94 -4.07 10.66 -8.28
C CYS A 94 -4.15 9.43 -7.37
N VAL A 95 -3.04 9.13 -6.70
CA VAL A 95 -2.96 8.11 -5.66
C VAL A 95 -2.63 8.75 -4.32
N GLU A 96 -2.88 8.02 -3.23
CA GLU A 96 -2.69 8.54 -1.88
C GLU A 96 -1.56 7.83 -1.15
N THR A 97 -0.88 8.58 -0.28
CA THR A 97 0.15 8.09 0.65
C THR A 97 -0.16 8.63 2.03
N VAL A 98 -0.08 7.78 3.05
CA VAL A 98 -0.46 8.16 4.42
C VAL A 98 0.66 7.85 5.40
N TYR A 99 1.11 8.84 6.16
CA TYR A 99 2.03 8.66 7.28
C TYR A 99 1.27 8.63 8.60
N ILE A 100 1.53 7.60 9.41
CA ILE A 100 0.86 7.35 10.69
C ILE A 100 1.91 7.31 11.82
N PRO A 101 1.96 8.33 12.69
CA PRO A 101 2.85 8.33 13.87
C PRO A 101 2.23 7.58 15.06
N GLN A 102 2.99 6.72 15.75
CA GLN A 102 2.56 6.02 16.95
C GLN A 102 3.73 5.73 17.90
N GLY A 103 3.75 6.36 19.08
CA GLY A 103 4.64 5.96 20.20
C GLY A 103 6.11 5.80 19.83
N GLY A 104 6.66 6.73 19.03
CA GLY A 104 8.06 6.68 18.53
C GLY A 104 8.26 5.92 17.22
N ARG A 105 7.21 5.34 16.63
CA ARG A 105 7.21 4.68 15.31
C ARG A 105 6.46 5.52 14.29
N GLY A 106 7.04 5.77 13.13
CA GLY A 106 6.31 6.30 11.96
C GLY A 106 6.12 5.24 10.90
N THR A 107 4.87 5.02 10.48
CA THR A 107 4.50 4.03 9.45
C THR A 107 3.99 4.74 8.21
N LEU A 108 4.59 4.49 7.05
CA LEU A 108 4.11 5.03 5.78
C LEU A 108 3.32 3.97 5.00
N CYS A 109 2.10 4.30 4.64
CA CYS A 109 1.22 3.53 3.78
C CYS A 109 1.41 3.99 2.33
N VAL A 110 1.84 3.07 1.47
CA VAL A 110 2.24 3.34 0.08
C VAL A 110 1.30 2.62 -0.88
N SER A 111 0.89 3.33 -1.93
CA SER A 111 0.08 2.81 -3.04
C SER A 111 0.96 2.13 -4.09
N SER A 112 0.43 1.07 -4.72
CA SER A 112 1.11 0.31 -5.78
C SER A 112 0.42 0.43 -7.14
N GLN A 113 -0.83 0.86 -7.20
CA GLN A 113 -1.59 1.03 -8.45
C GLN A 113 -2.47 2.28 -8.38
N ALA A 114 -2.81 2.84 -9.55
CA ALA A 114 -3.88 3.83 -9.67
C ALA A 114 -5.22 3.10 -9.78
N GLY A 115 -5.91 2.98 -8.64
CA GLY A 115 -7.10 2.13 -8.48
C GLY A 115 -6.73 0.68 -8.12
N CYS A 116 -7.69 -0.25 -8.20
CA CYS A 116 -7.45 -1.67 -7.94
C CYS A 116 -8.40 -2.57 -8.73
N ALA A 117 -7.86 -3.60 -9.39
CA ALA A 117 -8.64 -4.50 -10.23
C ALA A 117 -9.48 -5.51 -9.42
N LEU A 118 -9.15 -5.78 -8.15
CA LEU A 118 -9.67 -6.90 -7.37
C LEU A 118 -11.10 -6.73 -6.83
N ASP A 119 -11.69 -5.54 -6.92
CA ASP A 119 -13.12 -5.29 -6.62
C ASP A 119 -13.60 -5.80 -5.25
N CYS A 120 -12.79 -5.63 -4.21
CA CYS A 120 -13.22 -5.98 -2.85
C CYS A 120 -14.37 -5.05 -2.44
N SER A 121 -15.50 -5.63 -2.04
CA SER A 121 -16.77 -4.89 -1.88
C SER A 121 -16.71 -3.80 -0.80
N PHE A 122 -15.89 -4.02 0.22
CA PHE A 122 -15.66 -3.12 1.36
C PHE A 122 -14.49 -2.15 1.14
N CYS A 123 -13.94 -2.02 -0.07
CA CYS A 123 -12.80 -1.16 -0.37
C CYS A 123 -13.19 -0.01 -1.30
N SER A 124 -12.98 1.25 -0.89
CA SER A 124 -13.25 2.43 -1.71
C SER A 124 -12.44 2.42 -3.02
N THR A 125 -11.16 2.04 -2.95
CA THR A 125 -10.29 1.94 -4.12
C THR A 125 -10.79 0.92 -5.15
N GLY A 126 -11.37 -0.20 -4.71
CA GLY A 126 -11.94 -1.21 -5.62
C GLY A 126 -13.11 -0.67 -6.45
N LYS A 127 -13.95 0.19 -5.84
CA LYS A 127 -15.14 0.78 -6.50
C LYS A 127 -14.80 1.79 -7.59
N GLN A 128 -13.63 2.42 -7.49
CA GLN A 128 -13.15 3.35 -8.52
C GLN A 128 -12.59 2.68 -9.77
N GLY A 129 -12.47 1.35 -9.75
CA GLY A 129 -11.89 0.59 -10.85
C GLY A 129 -10.37 0.70 -10.89
N PHE A 130 -9.81 0.59 -12.09
CA PHE A 130 -8.37 0.48 -12.30
C PHE A 130 -7.95 1.29 -13.53
N ASN A 131 -6.80 1.95 -13.43
CA ASN A 131 -6.19 2.67 -14.54
C ASN A 131 -4.85 2.05 -14.97
N SER A 132 -3.87 2.03 -14.05
CA SER A 132 -2.48 1.66 -14.35
C SER A 132 -1.73 1.18 -13.11
N ASP A 133 -0.70 0.38 -13.37
CA ASP A 133 0.34 0.09 -12.40
C ASP A 133 1.24 1.31 -12.20
N LEU A 134 1.70 1.52 -10.97
CA LEU A 134 2.71 2.52 -10.68
C LEU A 134 4.11 1.99 -11.01
N THR A 135 4.93 2.82 -11.64
CA THR A 135 6.36 2.53 -11.83
C THR A 135 7.08 2.47 -10.48
N SER A 136 8.25 1.82 -10.43
CA SER A 136 9.08 1.82 -9.22
C SER A 136 9.39 3.24 -8.71
N ALA A 137 9.60 4.20 -9.62
CA ALA A 137 9.84 5.61 -9.32
C ALA A 137 8.61 6.28 -8.66
N GLU A 138 7.40 5.95 -9.08
CA GLU A 138 6.17 6.46 -8.46
C GLU A 138 5.89 5.82 -7.10
N ILE A 139 6.23 4.54 -6.92
CA ILE A 139 6.08 3.85 -5.63
C ILE A 139 7.09 4.40 -4.62
N ILE A 140 8.38 4.37 -4.94
CA ILE A 140 9.43 4.87 -4.04
C ILE A 140 9.38 6.40 -3.89
N GLY A 141 8.84 7.10 -4.88
CA GLY A 141 8.58 8.53 -4.84
C GLY A 141 7.64 8.95 -3.72
N GLN A 142 6.71 8.09 -3.31
CA GLN A 142 5.85 8.32 -2.14
C GLN A 142 6.66 8.33 -0.84
N VAL A 143 7.63 7.41 -0.70
CA VAL A 143 8.57 7.40 0.43
C VAL A 143 9.47 8.62 0.38
N TRP A 144 9.95 8.99 -0.80
CA TRP A 144 10.81 10.13 -1.02
C TRP A 144 10.13 11.46 -0.63
N ILE A 145 8.89 11.68 -1.05
CA ILE A 145 8.06 12.83 -0.68
C ILE A 145 7.89 12.90 0.83
N ALA A 146 7.45 11.80 1.44
CA ALA A 146 7.21 11.75 2.87
C ALA A 146 8.49 12.01 3.66
N ASN A 147 9.62 11.40 3.28
CA ASN A 147 10.92 11.61 3.92
C ASN A 147 11.38 13.07 3.80
N LYS A 148 11.28 13.66 2.60
CA LYS A 148 11.62 15.07 2.35
C LYS A 148 10.79 16.02 3.23
N SER A 149 9.52 15.68 3.51
CA SER A 149 8.61 16.49 4.35
C SER A 149 9.00 16.58 5.83
N PHE A 150 9.85 15.66 6.33
CA PHE A 150 10.36 15.68 7.71
C PHE A 150 11.76 16.29 7.82
N GLY A 151 12.31 16.77 6.70
CA GLY A 151 13.69 17.22 6.59
C GLY A 151 14.65 16.07 6.27
N SER A 152 15.69 16.38 5.48
CA SER A 152 16.76 15.43 5.15
C SER A 152 17.46 15.01 6.44
N VAL A 153 17.45 13.72 6.78
CA VAL A 153 18.03 13.23 8.03
C VAL A 153 19.55 13.03 7.84
N PRO A 154 20.43 13.91 8.37
CA PRO A 154 21.78 13.46 8.70
C PRO A 154 21.65 12.36 9.77
N ALA A 155 22.58 11.39 9.75
CA ALA A 155 22.57 10.14 10.52
C ALA A 155 22.48 10.26 12.08
N LYS A 156 22.20 11.45 12.63
CA LYS A 156 22.12 11.76 14.07
C LYS A 156 20.69 12.06 14.57
N VAL A 157 19.68 12.08 13.71
CA VAL A 157 18.27 12.26 14.10
C VAL A 157 17.52 10.94 13.90
N ASP A 158 16.62 10.60 14.81
CA ASP A 158 15.72 9.45 14.63
C ASP A 158 14.93 9.60 13.33
N ARG A 159 14.92 8.53 12.52
CA ARG A 159 14.18 8.52 11.25
C ARG A 159 12.68 8.68 11.53
N ALA A 160 12.04 9.62 10.86
CA ALA A 160 10.59 9.78 10.94
C ALA A 160 9.87 8.54 10.40
N ILE A 161 10.29 8.02 9.24
CA ILE A 161 9.73 6.81 8.65
C ILE A 161 10.55 5.60 9.12
N THR A 162 9.91 4.77 9.92
CA THR A 162 10.53 3.56 10.50
C THR A 162 9.95 2.27 9.93
N ASN A 163 8.76 2.34 9.34
CA ASN A 163 7.99 1.23 8.79
C ASN A 163 7.34 1.67 7.48
N VAL A 164 7.22 0.74 6.52
CA VAL A 164 6.45 0.93 5.29
C VAL A 164 5.49 -0.24 5.12
N VAL A 165 4.26 0.06 4.74
CA VAL A 165 3.24 -0.95 4.43
C VAL A 165 2.69 -0.71 3.03
N MET A 166 2.67 -1.75 2.21
CA MET A 166 2.01 -1.75 0.90
C MET A 166 0.53 -2.04 1.10
N MET A 167 -0.17 -1.08 1.72
CA MET A 167 -1.60 -1.13 2.07
C MET A 167 -2.35 0.12 1.58
N GLY A 168 -1.74 0.87 0.65
CA GLY A 168 -2.39 1.99 -0.02
C GLY A 168 -3.35 1.50 -1.10
N MET A 169 -3.40 2.22 -2.21
CA MET A 169 -4.22 1.85 -3.36
C MET A 169 -3.53 0.75 -4.20
N GLY A 170 -4.28 -0.30 -4.54
CA GLY A 170 -3.83 -1.37 -5.45
C GLY A 170 -3.58 -2.72 -4.79
N GLU A 171 -3.44 -3.76 -5.62
CA GLU A 171 -2.92 -5.07 -5.23
C GLU A 171 -1.43 -5.15 -5.58
N PRO A 172 -0.51 -5.14 -4.60
CA PRO A 172 0.92 -5.11 -4.87
C PRO A 172 1.41 -6.28 -5.72
N LEU A 173 0.85 -7.47 -5.56
CA LEU A 173 1.28 -8.65 -6.33
C LEU A 173 0.85 -8.64 -7.80
N LEU A 174 -0.09 -7.76 -8.18
CA LEU A 174 -0.42 -7.54 -9.60
C LEU A 174 0.51 -6.51 -10.27
N ASN A 175 1.28 -5.75 -9.49
CA ASN A 175 2.33 -4.83 -9.96
C ASN A 175 3.72 -5.28 -9.47
N PHE A 176 4.04 -6.56 -9.71
CA PHE A 176 5.11 -7.25 -8.99
C PHE A 176 6.49 -6.63 -9.16
N ASP A 177 6.95 -6.40 -10.40
CA ASP A 177 8.34 -6.00 -10.65
C ASP A 177 8.62 -4.59 -10.08
N ASN A 178 7.70 -3.64 -10.29
CA ASN A 178 7.84 -2.29 -9.74
C ASN A 178 7.80 -2.27 -8.20
N VAL A 179 6.91 -3.07 -7.61
CA VAL A 179 6.78 -3.19 -6.15
C VAL A 179 8.03 -3.80 -5.53
N VAL A 180 8.57 -4.88 -6.11
CA VAL A 180 9.79 -5.53 -5.62
C VAL A 180 10.98 -4.57 -5.71
N ALA A 181 11.15 -3.88 -6.85
CA ALA A 181 12.21 -2.88 -7.00
C ALA A 181 12.12 -1.78 -5.93
N ALA A 182 10.92 -1.23 -5.71
CA ALA A 182 10.69 -0.20 -4.70
C ALA A 182 10.93 -0.70 -3.26
N MET A 183 10.47 -1.91 -2.91
CA MET A 183 10.72 -2.49 -1.58
C MET A 183 12.21 -2.74 -1.35
N ASN A 184 12.94 -3.18 -2.38
CA ASN A 184 14.39 -3.35 -2.28
C ASN A 184 15.07 -1.99 -2.01
N LEU A 185 14.66 -0.91 -2.68
CA LEU A 185 15.13 0.45 -2.38
C LEU A 185 14.78 0.92 -0.95
N MET A 186 13.60 0.56 -0.43
CA MET A 186 13.24 0.85 0.97
C MET A 186 14.19 0.18 1.97
N MET A 187 14.69 -1.02 1.64
CA MET A 187 15.55 -1.81 2.52
C MET A 187 17.05 -1.52 2.34
N ASP A 188 17.46 -1.02 1.19
CA ASP A 188 18.85 -0.73 0.84
C ASP A 188 19.48 0.33 1.76
N ASP A 189 20.71 0.11 2.20
CA ASP A 189 21.48 1.04 3.05
C ASP A 189 21.88 2.34 2.33
N LEU A 190 21.89 2.33 0.99
CA LEU A 190 22.04 3.50 0.12
C LEU A 190 20.69 4.18 -0.18
N GLY A 191 19.58 3.53 0.17
CA GLY A 191 18.22 4.00 0.05
C GLY A 191 17.68 4.51 1.39
N TYR A 192 16.82 3.73 2.05
CA TYR A 192 16.23 4.12 3.33
C TYR A 192 16.63 3.21 4.50
N GLY A 193 17.33 2.10 4.24
CA GLY A 193 17.82 1.16 5.25
C GLY A 193 16.74 0.67 6.21
N ILE A 194 15.50 0.50 5.75
CA ILE A 194 14.38 0.04 6.58
C ILE A 194 14.49 -1.48 6.72
N SER A 195 14.46 -1.97 7.95
CA SER A 195 14.51 -3.42 8.18
C SER A 195 13.44 -4.16 7.38
N LYS A 196 13.80 -5.28 6.75
CA LYS A 196 12.85 -6.23 6.12
C LYS A 196 11.67 -6.67 6.99
N ARG A 197 11.82 -6.60 8.33
CA ARG A 197 10.73 -6.89 9.27
C ARG A 197 9.71 -5.75 9.38
N LYS A 198 10.09 -4.55 8.94
CA LYS A 198 9.33 -3.30 9.03
C LYS A 198 8.81 -2.81 7.67
N VAL A 199 9.22 -3.45 6.57
CA VAL A 199 8.56 -3.36 5.25
C VAL A 199 7.57 -4.50 5.15
N THR A 200 6.28 -4.20 4.98
CA THR A 200 5.21 -5.22 4.91
C THR A 200 4.45 -5.12 3.60
N LEU A 201 4.43 -6.20 2.83
CA LEU A 201 3.57 -6.35 1.67
C LEU A 201 2.23 -6.97 2.11
N SER A 202 1.12 -6.31 1.81
CA SER A 202 -0.22 -6.88 2.00
C SER A 202 -0.77 -7.36 0.66
N THR A 203 -1.42 -8.52 0.64
CA THR A 203 -2.05 -9.06 -0.57
C THR A 203 -3.43 -9.65 -0.29
N SER A 204 -4.34 -9.52 -1.25
CA SER A 204 -5.63 -10.22 -1.27
C SER A 204 -5.51 -11.69 -1.71
N GLY A 205 -4.31 -12.15 -2.08
CA GLY A 205 -4.05 -13.57 -2.29
C GLY A 205 -3.87 -14.00 -3.74
N VAL A 206 -3.01 -13.31 -4.50
CA VAL A 206 -2.59 -13.77 -5.83
C VAL A 206 -1.57 -14.92 -5.66
N ALA A 207 -2.05 -16.13 -5.35
CA ALA A 207 -1.23 -17.22 -4.82
C ALA A 207 0.07 -17.53 -5.61
N PRO A 208 0.08 -17.62 -6.96
CA PRO A 208 1.33 -17.86 -7.70
C PRO A 208 2.38 -16.75 -7.52
N MET A 209 1.92 -15.52 -7.28
CA MET A 209 2.80 -14.37 -7.08
C MET A 209 3.34 -14.30 -5.64
N ILE A 210 2.68 -14.95 -4.67
CA ILE A 210 3.22 -15.14 -3.32
C ILE A 210 4.43 -16.09 -3.39
N ASP A 211 4.32 -17.17 -4.16
CA ASP A 211 5.44 -18.09 -4.38
C ASP A 211 6.62 -17.37 -5.07
N ARG A 212 6.34 -16.64 -6.16
CA ARG A 212 7.35 -15.82 -6.86
C ARG A 212 7.99 -14.77 -5.95
N LEU A 213 7.24 -14.18 -5.01
CA LEU A 213 7.77 -13.22 -4.04
C LEU A 213 8.86 -13.84 -3.16
N GLY A 214 8.66 -15.10 -2.74
CA GLY A 214 9.61 -15.83 -1.89
C GLY A 214 10.96 -16.12 -2.56
N GLU A 215 11.01 -16.08 -3.89
CA GLU A 215 12.23 -16.27 -4.67
C GLU A 215 13.10 -15.01 -4.73
N VAL A 216 12.52 -13.82 -4.53
CA VAL A 216 13.18 -12.54 -4.82
C VAL A 216 13.33 -11.62 -3.61
N THR A 217 12.55 -11.80 -2.54
CA THR A 217 12.61 -10.93 -1.36
C THR A 217 12.03 -11.57 -0.10
N ASP A 218 12.42 -11.06 1.08
CA ASP A 218 12.08 -11.62 2.40
C ASP A 218 11.40 -10.61 3.34
N VAL A 219 10.67 -9.65 2.75
CA VAL A 219 9.81 -8.67 3.44
C VAL A 219 8.74 -9.34 4.32
N SER A 220 8.11 -8.58 5.21
CA SER A 220 6.98 -9.11 5.99
C SER A 220 5.76 -9.27 5.10
N LEU A 221 5.00 -10.34 5.31
CA LEU A 221 3.78 -10.61 4.55
C LEU A 221 2.54 -10.43 5.44
N ALA A 222 1.55 -9.74 4.89
CA ALA A 222 0.20 -9.68 5.41
C ALA A 222 -0.80 -10.24 4.38
N LEU A 223 -1.76 -11.04 4.86
CA LEU A 223 -2.85 -11.58 4.06
C LEU A 223 -4.14 -10.85 4.41
N SER A 224 -4.73 -10.19 3.41
CA SER A 224 -6.08 -9.63 3.43
C SER A 224 -7.10 -10.79 3.35
N LEU A 225 -7.44 -11.35 4.52
CA LEU A 225 -8.27 -12.55 4.64
C LEU A 225 -9.77 -12.22 4.56
N HIS A 226 -10.25 -11.37 5.49
CA HIS A 226 -11.60 -10.79 5.56
C HIS A 226 -12.80 -11.75 5.67
N ALA A 227 -12.62 -13.06 5.60
CA ALA A 227 -13.67 -14.04 5.87
C ALA A 227 -13.05 -15.40 6.24
N PRO A 228 -13.70 -16.19 7.12
CA PRO A 228 -13.17 -17.46 7.60
C PRO A 228 -13.56 -18.67 6.72
N ASN A 229 -14.40 -18.48 5.71
CA ASN A 229 -14.83 -19.52 4.78
C ASN A 229 -14.90 -19.01 3.33
N ASP A 230 -14.80 -19.91 2.35
CA ASP A 230 -14.74 -19.55 0.94
C ASP A 230 -16.04 -18.92 0.41
N ALA A 231 -17.20 -19.30 0.95
CA ALA A 231 -18.49 -18.79 0.51
C ALA A 231 -18.61 -17.29 0.78
N LEU A 232 -18.30 -16.87 2.01
CA LEU A 232 -18.29 -15.48 2.41
C LEU A 232 -17.12 -14.73 1.76
N ARG A 233 -15.92 -15.34 1.72
CA ARG A 233 -14.75 -14.69 1.12
C ARG A 233 -14.94 -14.39 -0.36
N SER A 234 -15.63 -15.25 -1.10
CA SER A 234 -15.91 -15.04 -2.52
C SER A 234 -16.89 -13.89 -2.79
N GLN A 235 -17.68 -13.48 -1.80
CA GLN A 235 -18.55 -12.31 -1.86
C GLN A 235 -17.76 -11.03 -1.56
N LEU A 236 -16.90 -11.06 -0.53
CA LEU A 236 -16.18 -9.89 -0.06
C LEU A 236 -14.89 -9.60 -0.84
N VAL A 237 -14.17 -10.64 -1.25
CA VAL A 237 -12.85 -10.61 -1.90
C VAL A 237 -12.90 -11.52 -3.15
N PRO A 238 -13.37 -11.02 -4.31
CA PRO A 238 -13.69 -11.84 -5.48
C PRO A 238 -12.56 -12.73 -6.02
N ILE A 239 -11.29 -12.36 -5.79
CA ILE A 239 -10.13 -13.18 -6.19
C ILE A 239 -10.16 -14.59 -5.56
N ASN A 240 -10.89 -14.77 -4.47
CA ASN A 240 -11.09 -16.07 -3.82
C ASN A 240 -11.71 -17.13 -4.75
N LYS A 241 -12.54 -16.70 -5.72
CA LYS A 241 -13.11 -17.62 -6.72
C LYS A 241 -12.05 -18.26 -7.60
N LYS A 242 -10.91 -17.57 -7.78
CA LYS A 242 -9.75 -18.06 -8.54
C LYS A 242 -8.74 -18.77 -7.63
N TYR A 243 -8.48 -18.20 -6.45
CA TYR A 243 -7.57 -18.74 -5.45
C TYR A 243 -8.29 -18.89 -4.10
N PRO A 244 -8.93 -20.03 -3.85
CA PRO A 244 -9.63 -20.32 -2.59
C PRO A 244 -8.71 -20.29 -1.37
N LEU A 245 -9.30 -20.25 -0.17
CA LEU A 245 -8.60 -20.17 1.10
C LEU A 245 -7.47 -21.20 1.26
N SER A 246 -7.74 -22.45 0.91
CA SER A 246 -6.73 -23.52 0.98
C SER A 246 -5.51 -23.25 0.10
N VAL A 247 -5.72 -22.73 -1.10
CA VAL A 247 -4.65 -22.42 -2.07
C VAL A 247 -3.82 -21.23 -1.59
N VAL A 248 -4.46 -20.14 -1.15
CA VAL A 248 -3.74 -18.94 -0.71
C VAL A 248 -3.00 -19.18 0.61
N LEU A 249 -3.61 -19.86 1.58
CA LEU A 249 -2.95 -20.16 2.86
C LEU A 249 -1.75 -21.08 2.65
N GLU A 250 -1.83 -22.03 1.71
CA GLU A 250 -0.70 -22.90 1.42
C GLU A 250 0.45 -22.15 0.71
N ALA A 251 0.13 -21.19 -0.17
CA ALA A 251 1.15 -20.29 -0.72
C ALA A 251 1.79 -19.41 0.37
N CYS A 252 0.99 -18.86 1.28
CA CYS A 252 1.51 -18.14 2.45
C CYS A 252 2.38 -19.03 3.34
N ARG A 253 2.01 -20.32 3.52
CA ARG A 253 2.80 -21.28 4.31
C ARG A 253 4.17 -21.48 3.70
N ARG A 254 4.25 -21.72 2.38
CA ARG A 254 5.52 -21.84 1.66
C ARG A 254 6.38 -20.59 1.78
N TYR A 255 5.78 -19.41 1.58
CA TYR A 255 6.48 -18.14 1.74
C TYR A 255 7.09 -17.99 3.14
N ILE A 256 6.27 -18.16 4.20
CA ILE A 256 6.72 -18.01 5.58
C ILE A 256 7.75 -19.07 5.98
N ALA A 257 7.63 -20.31 5.49
CA ALA A 257 8.59 -21.39 5.74
C ALA A 257 9.97 -21.10 5.12
N GLY A 258 10.01 -20.36 4.00
CA GLY A 258 11.25 -19.83 3.43
C GLY A 258 11.89 -18.72 4.27
N LEU A 259 11.16 -18.15 5.23
CA LEU A 259 11.68 -17.14 6.15
C LEU A 259 12.18 -17.80 7.46
N GLY A 260 13.18 -17.20 8.10
CA GLY A 260 13.74 -17.73 9.37
C GLY A 260 12.74 -17.79 10.54
N GLU A 261 13.10 -18.57 11.57
CA GLU A 261 12.27 -19.14 12.68
C GLU A 261 11.39 -18.18 13.52
N LYS A 262 11.36 -16.88 13.25
CA LYS A 262 10.57 -15.89 14.03
C LYS A 262 9.63 -15.03 13.18
N ARG A 263 9.48 -15.37 11.90
CA ARG A 263 8.56 -14.65 10.99
C ARG A 263 7.20 -15.32 11.00
N HIS A 264 6.17 -14.49 11.12
CA HIS A 264 4.78 -14.92 11.19
C HIS A 264 4.01 -14.13 10.13
N LEU A 265 3.02 -14.79 9.52
CA LEU A 265 2.04 -14.09 8.70
C LEU A 265 1.23 -13.16 9.59
N THR A 266 0.95 -11.96 9.08
CA THR A 266 -0.09 -11.11 9.65
C THR A 266 -1.39 -11.35 8.87
N VAL A 267 -2.46 -11.72 9.55
CA VAL A 267 -3.79 -11.87 8.97
C VAL A 267 -4.55 -10.58 9.23
N GLU A 268 -4.90 -9.86 8.16
CA GLU A 268 -5.75 -8.68 8.24
C GLU A 268 -7.21 -9.11 8.06
N TYR A 269 -8.07 -8.71 9.01
CA TYR A 269 -9.49 -9.05 9.02
C TYR A 269 -10.33 -7.82 9.32
N THR A 270 -10.91 -7.25 8.26
CA THR A 270 -11.90 -6.16 8.37
C THR A 270 -13.19 -6.70 8.95
N LEU A 271 -13.62 -6.15 10.09
CA LEU A 271 -14.89 -6.51 10.73
C LEU A 271 -16.01 -5.62 10.19
N LEU A 272 -17.01 -6.27 9.60
CA LEU A 272 -18.20 -5.69 8.96
C LEU A 272 -19.42 -6.14 9.74
N LYS A 273 -20.21 -5.17 10.22
CA LYS A 273 -21.36 -5.42 11.09
C LYS A 273 -22.38 -6.32 10.39
N ASP A 274 -22.83 -7.35 11.11
CA ASP A 274 -23.87 -8.28 10.66
C ASP A 274 -23.49 -9.09 9.40
N VAL A 275 -22.19 -9.13 9.05
CA VAL A 275 -21.67 -9.81 7.84
C VAL A 275 -20.60 -10.82 8.18
N ASN A 276 -19.58 -10.44 8.95
CA ASN A 276 -18.43 -11.30 9.24
C ASN A 276 -17.89 -11.15 10.68
N ASP A 277 -18.67 -10.55 11.58
CA ASP A 277 -18.27 -10.18 12.95
C ASP A 277 -19.00 -10.98 14.06
N GLN A 278 -19.81 -11.97 13.68
CA GLN A 278 -20.54 -12.85 14.59
C GLN A 278 -19.62 -13.90 15.25
N PRO A 279 -19.98 -14.46 16.42
CA PRO A 279 -19.21 -15.50 17.10
C PRO A 279 -18.89 -16.73 16.25
N GLU A 280 -19.81 -17.19 15.40
CA GLU A 280 -19.62 -18.31 14.49
C GLU A 280 -18.45 -18.07 13.53
N HIS A 281 -18.29 -16.85 13.03
CA HIS A 281 -17.19 -16.49 12.15
C HIS A 281 -15.84 -16.53 12.87
N ALA A 282 -15.79 -16.16 14.16
CA ALA A 282 -14.58 -16.30 14.97
C ALA A 282 -14.21 -17.78 15.18
N LEU A 283 -15.21 -18.65 15.42
CA LEU A 283 -14.99 -20.10 15.58
C LEU A 283 -14.49 -20.75 14.28
N GLU A 284 -15.06 -20.37 13.14
CA GLU A 284 -14.58 -20.81 11.83
C GLU A 284 -13.15 -20.31 11.56
N MET A 285 -12.83 -19.07 11.94
CA MET A 285 -11.48 -18.52 11.80
C MET A 285 -10.46 -19.28 12.65
N ILE A 286 -10.82 -19.65 13.88
CA ILE A 286 -9.98 -20.50 14.76
C ILE A 286 -9.72 -21.85 14.10
N ALA A 287 -10.75 -22.47 13.53
CA ALA A 287 -10.60 -23.75 12.84
C ALA A 287 -9.70 -23.62 11.60
N LEU A 288 -9.90 -22.58 10.79
CA LEU A 288 -9.12 -22.30 9.59
C LEU A 288 -7.63 -22.09 9.88
N LEU A 289 -7.31 -21.37 10.96
CA LEU A 289 -5.95 -20.94 11.30
C LEU A 289 -5.27 -21.81 12.37
N LYS A 290 -5.90 -22.92 12.80
CA LYS A 290 -5.43 -23.79 13.88
C LYS A 290 -3.96 -24.19 13.75
N ASP A 291 -3.56 -24.63 12.55
CA ASP A 291 -2.21 -25.12 12.25
C ASP A 291 -1.39 -24.09 11.46
N PHE A 292 -1.74 -22.79 11.57
CA PHE A 292 -1.05 -21.69 10.90
C PHE A 292 -0.62 -20.63 11.92
N PRO A 293 0.65 -20.63 12.36
CA PRO A 293 1.19 -19.59 13.24
C PRO A 293 1.08 -18.21 12.60
N CYS A 294 0.20 -17.37 13.13
CA CYS A 294 -0.04 -16.03 12.62
C CYS A 294 -0.36 -15.04 13.74
N LYS A 295 -0.26 -13.76 13.40
CA LYS A 295 -0.83 -12.65 14.17
C LYS A 295 -2.10 -12.19 13.48
N ILE A 296 -3.15 -11.90 14.22
CA ILE A 296 -4.42 -11.45 13.67
C ILE A 296 -4.58 -9.96 13.99
N ASN A 297 -4.79 -9.16 12.96
CA ASN A 297 -5.12 -7.74 13.05
C ASN A 297 -6.58 -7.56 12.65
N LEU A 298 -7.42 -7.31 13.65
CA LEU A 298 -8.81 -6.94 13.45
C LEU A 298 -8.88 -5.46 13.07
N ILE A 299 -9.55 -5.14 11.96
CA ILE A 299 -9.71 -3.78 11.45
C ILE A 299 -11.21 -3.45 11.54
N PRO A 300 -11.64 -2.69 12.54
CA PRO A 300 -13.00 -2.17 12.54
C PRO A 300 -13.25 -1.36 11.27
N PHE A 301 -14.34 -1.65 10.56
CA PHE A 301 -14.64 -0.98 9.29
C PHE A 301 -14.69 0.55 9.45
N ASN A 302 -14.09 1.26 8.49
CA ASN A 302 -14.18 2.71 8.37
C ASN A 302 -15.20 3.00 7.26
N PRO A 303 -16.37 3.57 7.60
CA PRO A 303 -17.42 3.81 6.62
C PRO A 303 -16.95 4.75 5.51
N PHE A 304 -17.48 4.54 4.31
CA PHE A 304 -17.39 5.48 3.20
C PHE A 304 -18.71 5.46 2.40
N PRO A 305 -19.01 6.51 1.62
CA PRO A 305 -20.27 6.62 0.90
C PRO A 305 -20.55 5.40 0.02
N PHE A 306 -21.80 4.93 0.05
CA PHE A 306 -22.28 3.80 -0.76
C PHE A 306 -21.53 2.48 -0.54
N SER A 307 -20.79 2.33 0.58
CA SER A 307 -20.08 1.09 0.89
C SER A 307 -21.01 -0.11 1.01
N GLY A 308 -22.22 0.08 1.55
CA GLY A 308 -23.17 -0.99 1.86
C GLY A 308 -22.83 -1.77 3.13
N TYR A 309 -21.87 -1.27 3.92
CA TYR A 309 -21.38 -1.91 5.13
C TYR A 309 -21.35 -0.92 6.29
N GLU A 310 -21.43 -1.47 7.50
CA GLU A 310 -21.37 -0.68 8.74
C GLU A 310 -20.26 -1.17 9.66
N ARG A 311 -19.79 -0.27 10.52
CA ARG A 311 -18.85 -0.60 11.58
C ARG A 311 -19.55 -1.37 12.69
N PRO A 312 -19.03 -2.53 13.12
CA PRO A 312 -19.54 -3.24 14.28
C PRO A 312 -19.50 -2.42 15.57
N SER A 313 -20.35 -2.79 16.53
CA SER A 313 -20.24 -2.24 17.88
C SER A 313 -18.93 -2.65 18.55
N ASN A 314 -18.42 -1.82 19.47
CA ASN A 314 -17.23 -2.15 20.26
C ASN A 314 -17.40 -3.46 21.07
N ASN A 315 -18.62 -3.80 21.47
CA ASN A 315 -18.91 -5.05 22.16
C ASN A 315 -18.79 -6.27 21.24
N ALA A 316 -19.22 -6.16 19.97
CA ALA A 316 -19.03 -7.22 18.98
C ALA A 316 -17.53 -7.42 18.68
N ILE A 317 -16.79 -6.34 18.44
CA ILE A 317 -15.33 -6.37 18.19
C ILE A 317 -14.60 -7.05 19.35
N ARG A 318 -14.88 -6.65 20.60
CA ARG A 318 -14.25 -7.25 21.79
C ARG A 318 -14.59 -8.72 21.95
N ARG A 319 -15.85 -9.10 21.73
CA ARG A 319 -16.28 -10.51 21.80
C ARG A 319 -15.56 -11.37 20.76
N PHE A 320 -15.45 -10.87 19.53
CA PHE A 320 -14.71 -11.55 18.46
C PHE A 320 -13.24 -11.70 18.83
N GLN A 321 -12.61 -10.62 19.31
CA GLN A 321 -11.22 -10.62 19.79
C GLN A 321 -11.01 -11.62 20.93
N ASP A 322 -11.90 -11.64 21.93
CA ASP A 322 -11.80 -12.50 23.10
C ASP A 322 -11.87 -13.99 22.74
N LEU A 323 -12.72 -14.35 21.77
CA LEU A 323 -12.81 -15.74 21.28
C LEU A 323 -11.49 -16.19 20.65
N LEU A 324 -10.93 -15.38 19.75
CA LEU A 324 -9.64 -15.66 19.11
C LEU A 324 -8.49 -15.70 20.13
N TYR A 325 -8.48 -14.77 21.10
CA TYR A 325 -7.48 -14.71 22.15
C TYR A 325 -7.53 -15.96 23.06
N LYS A 326 -8.72 -16.38 23.48
CA LYS A 326 -8.93 -17.61 24.29
C LYS A 326 -8.52 -18.88 23.54
N ALA A 327 -8.56 -18.86 22.21
CA ALA A 327 -8.05 -19.94 21.37
C ALA A 327 -6.51 -19.92 21.18
N GLY A 328 -5.81 -18.93 21.77
CA GLY A 328 -4.35 -18.85 21.75
C GLY A 328 -3.76 -17.98 20.63
N HIS A 329 -4.58 -17.28 19.84
CA HIS A 329 -4.06 -16.38 18.82
C HIS A 329 -3.57 -15.05 19.39
N ASN A 330 -2.53 -14.48 18.77
CA ASN A 330 -2.11 -13.10 19.04
C ASN A 330 -2.99 -12.15 18.23
N VAL A 331 -3.89 -11.42 18.93
CA VAL A 331 -4.91 -10.58 18.29
C VAL A 331 -4.79 -9.14 18.72
N THR A 332 -4.70 -8.24 17.75
CA THR A 332 -4.77 -6.80 17.98
C THR A 332 -5.96 -6.19 17.25
N VAL A 333 -6.51 -5.11 17.80
CA VAL A 333 -7.54 -4.30 17.13
C VAL A 333 -6.87 -3.01 16.68
N ARG A 334 -6.93 -2.74 15.38
CA ARG A 334 -6.35 -1.54 14.79
C ARG A 334 -7.13 -0.31 15.23
N THR A 335 -6.44 0.67 15.79
CA THR A 335 -7.01 1.99 16.08
C THR A 335 -7.22 2.75 14.77
N THR A 336 -8.40 3.34 14.59
CA THR A 336 -8.67 4.26 13.46
C THR A 336 -7.77 5.49 13.59
N ARG A 337 -7.17 5.95 12.47
CA ARG A 337 -6.20 7.05 12.41
C ARG A 337 -6.49 7.92 11.19
N GLY A 338 -6.36 9.23 11.34
CA GLY A 338 -6.60 10.20 10.26
C GLY A 338 -8.02 10.19 9.69
N GLU A 339 -9.02 9.91 10.53
CA GLU A 339 -10.44 9.87 10.12
C GLU A 339 -10.94 11.26 9.69
N ASP A 340 -10.46 12.32 10.33
CA ASP A 340 -10.78 13.73 10.01
C ASP A 340 -10.30 14.17 8.62
N ILE A 341 -9.43 13.38 7.98
CA ILE A 341 -8.87 13.65 6.66
C ILE A 341 -9.04 12.47 5.70
N ASP A 342 -9.99 11.57 5.93
CA ASP A 342 -10.26 10.37 5.10
C ASP A 342 -8.99 9.53 4.79
N ALA A 343 -8.09 9.42 5.76
CA ALA A 343 -6.81 8.70 5.60
C ALA A 343 -6.84 7.29 6.22
N ALA A 344 -7.97 6.86 6.76
CA ALA A 344 -8.07 5.53 7.37
C ALA A 344 -8.05 4.42 6.31
N CYS A 345 -7.65 3.21 6.71
CA CYS A 345 -7.56 2.07 5.80
C CYS A 345 -8.90 1.82 5.09
N GLY A 346 -8.86 1.70 3.76
CA GLY A 346 -10.02 1.46 2.91
C GLY A 346 -10.77 2.71 2.46
N GLN A 347 -10.44 3.90 3.00
CA GLN A 347 -11.05 5.17 2.62
C GLN A 347 -10.31 5.92 1.52
N LEU A 348 -9.10 5.47 1.13
CA LEU A 348 -8.29 6.15 0.12
C LEU A 348 -9.02 6.19 -1.22
N VAL A 349 -9.48 7.38 -1.58
CA VAL A 349 -10.24 7.59 -2.81
C VAL A 349 -9.26 7.94 -3.93
N GLY A 350 -8.43 8.96 -3.76
CA GLY A 350 -7.66 9.50 -4.88
C GLY A 350 -8.59 10.02 -5.99
N GLN A 351 -8.04 10.18 -7.20
CA GLN A 351 -8.80 10.51 -8.41
C GLN A 351 -8.36 9.58 -9.52
N VAL A 352 -9.11 8.51 -9.76
CA VAL A 352 -8.76 7.49 -10.76
C VAL A 352 -9.49 7.79 -12.07
N ALA A 353 -8.74 7.95 -13.16
CA ALA A 353 -9.30 7.97 -14.50
C ALA A 353 -9.66 6.53 -14.93
N ASP A 354 -10.79 6.01 -14.44
CA ASP A 354 -11.16 4.59 -14.56
C ASP A 354 -11.20 4.11 -16.02
N ARG A 355 -10.46 3.02 -16.32
CA ARG A 355 -10.50 2.35 -17.64
C ARG A 355 -11.42 1.13 -17.66
N THR A 356 -11.95 0.74 -16.51
CA THR A 356 -12.79 -0.47 -16.33
C THR A 356 -14.29 -0.19 -16.42
N ARG A 357 -14.71 1.09 -16.54
CA ARG A 357 -16.11 1.55 -16.52
C ARG A 357 -16.88 1.13 -15.25
N ARG A 358 -16.20 0.83 -14.16
CA ARG A 358 -16.81 0.50 -12.86
C ARG A 358 -17.30 1.75 -12.17
N SER A 359 -16.54 2.84 -12.23
CA SER A 359 -16.96 4.13 -11.68
C SER A 359 -18.28 4.60 -12.31
N GLU A 360 -18.45 4.44 -13.62
CA GLU A 360 -19.70 4.76 -14.36
C GLU A 360 -20.89 3.96 -13.84
N ARG A 361 -20.73 2.65 -13.56
CA ARG A 361 -21.79 1.81 -13.00
C ARG A 361 -22.20 2.25 -11.60
N TYR A 362 -21.23 2.62 -10.75
CA TYR A 362 -21.51 3.14 -9.41
C TYR A 362 -22.12 4.55 -9.45
N ILE A 363 -21.70 5.42 -10.38
CA ILE A 363 -22.32 6.74 -10.60
C ILE A 363 -23.76 6.58 -11.10
N ALA A 364 -24.03 5.63 -11.98
CA ALA A 364 -25.40 5.34 -12.41
C ALA A 364 -26.28 4.85 -11.25
N VAL A 365 -25.74 4.00 -10.36
CA VAL A 365 -26.43 3.63 -9.11
C VAL A 365 -26.64 4.85 -8.22
N ARG A 366 -25.66 5.76 -8.11
CA ARG A 366 -25.76 7.01 -7.34
C ARG A 366 -26.90 7.91 -7.84
N GLN A 367 -27.00 8.11 -9.16
CA GLN A 367 -28.08 8.90 -9.76
C GLN A 367 -29.45 8.24 -9.51
N LEU A 368 -29.54 6.92 -9.66
CA LEU A 368 -30.78 6.18 -9.39
C LEU A 368 -31.20 6.20 -7.91
N SER A 369 -30.26 6.26 -6.96
CA SER A 369 -30.56 6.39 -5.54
C SER A 369 -30.90 7.82 -5.11
N ASP A 370 -30.24 8.83 -5.70
CA ASP A 370 -30.55 10.24 -5.45
C ASP A 370 -31.94 10.60 -6.03
N ASP A 371 -32.31 10.04 -7.19
CA ASP A 371 -33.64 10.19 -7.80
C ASP A 371 -34.75 9.43 -7.02
N ALA A 372 -34.38 8.46 -6.18
CA ALA A 372 -35.31 7.72 -5.32
C ALA A 372 -35.56 8.42 -3.97
N GLU A 373 -34.77 9.43 -3.61
CA GLU A 373 -34.89 10.24 -2.39
C GLU A 373 -35.53 11.62 -2.64
N GLU A 374 -36.08 11.92 -3.82
CA GLU A 374 -36.97 13.09 -3.96
C GLU A 374 -38.26 12.87 -3.17
N PRO A 375 -38.61 13.74 -2.20
CA PRO A 375 -39.90 13.66 -1.56
C PRO A 375 -40.97 14.00 -2.58
N LEU A 376 -41.94 13.10 -2.75
CA LEU A 376 -43.27 13.40 -3.28
C LEU A 376 -43.88 14.55 -2.47
N ALA A 377 -43.55 15.79 -2.85
CA ALA A 377 -44.27 16.98 -2.44
C ALA A 377 -45.64 16.91 -3.08
N ALA A 378 -46.58 16.34 -2.32
CA ALA A 378 -47.97 16.20 -2.69
C ALA A 378 -48.58 17.58 -2.99
N ASN A 379 -49.08 17.71 -4.21
CA ASN A 379 -50.14 18.64 -4.58
C ASN A 379 -51.36 18.45 -3.65
N ARG A 380 -51.46 19.30 -2.62
CA ARG A 380 -52.69 19.74 -1.91
C ARG A 380 -52.32 21.12 -1.33
N SER A 381 -52.92 22.27 -1.66
CA SER A 381 -54.25 22.60 -2.16
C SER A 381 -54.17 23.90 -2.95
#